data_AF-A0A838KHB9-F1
#
_entry.id   AF-A0A838KHB9-F1
#
_cell.length_a   1.000
_cell.length_b   1.000
_cell.length_c   1.000
_cell.angle_alpha   90.00
_cell.angle_beta   90.00
_cell.angle_gamma   90.00
#
_symmetry.space_group_name_H-M   'P 1'
#
loop_
_entity.id
_entity.type
_entity.pdbx_description
1 polymer ?
#
loop_
_entity_poly.entity_id
_entity_poly.type
_entity_poly.pdbx_seq_one_letter_code
_entity_poly.pdbx_strand_id
1 'polypeptide(L)'
;MGSAAVDWLWVAMLVGFVGMVYGMPGVHAYQAPTDGPMGKWGALLIRYGGGVMALLGVIFLAWEAVGDPPEEGPGVVDAAWMVGFAAFAIGVILFAIGIIKARVLPPASGVLMLVGLVAAIGIDMATGAFFEDDSSTTEWGFFIGVPLFALGLAWAGYTVWKGRRSAIAG
;
A
#
# COMPACT_ATOMS: atom_id res chain seq x y z
N MET A 1 -24.85 2.12 9.49
CA MET A 1 -24.89 1.78 8.05
C MET A 1 -23.94 2.72 7.34
N GLY A 2 -22.75 2.25 6.97
CA GLY A 2 -21.79 3.03 6.19
C GLY A 2 -22.42 3.45 4.86
N SER A 3 -22.06 4.63 4.35
CA SER A 3 -22.47 5.00 3.00
C SER A 3 -21.83 4.03 2.01
N ALA A 4 -22.53 3.59 0.96
CA ALA A 4 -22.00 2.65 -0.03
C ALA A 4 -20.63 3.07 -0.61
N ALA A 5 -20.31 4.37 -0.63
CA ALA A 5 -19.01 4.88 -1.05
C ALA A 5 -17.85 4.42 -0.16
N VAL A 6 -18.08 4.29 1.15
CA VAL A 6 -17.09 3.81 2.12
C VAL A 6 -16.86 2.31 1.92
N ASP A 7 -17.93 1.54 1.70
CA ASP A 7 -17.82 0.10 1.44
C ASP A 7 -17.00 -0.18 0.16
N TRP A 8 -17.24 0.58 -0.91
CA TRP A 8 -16.48 0.47 -2.15
C TRP A 8 -15.01 0.89 -2.00
N LEU A 9 -14.72 1.84 -1.11
CA LEU A 9 -13.35 2.27 -0.81
C LEU A 9 -12.55 1.14 -0.13
N TRP A 10 -13.15 0.45 0.84
CA TRP A 10 -12.56 -0.73 1.48
C TRP A 10 -12.29 -1.85 0.49
N VAL A 11 -13.24 -2.12 -0.40
CA VAL A 11 -13.06 -3.11 -1.48
C VAL A 11 -11.91 -2.70 -2.40
N ALA A 12 -11.81 -1.42 -2.78
CA ALA A 12 -10.71 -0.93 -3.62
C ALA A 12 -9.34 -1.09 -2.93
N MET A 13 -9.25 -0.81 -1.63
CA MET A 13 -8.04 -1.04 -0.85
C MET A 13 -7.65 -2.52 -0.81
N LEU A 14 -8.61 -3.41 -0.58
CA LEU A 14 -8.38 -4.86 -0.58
C LEU A 14 -7.84 -5.33 -1.93
N VAL A 15 -8.45 -4.88 -3.02
CA VAL A 15 -7.96 -5.16 -4.38
C VAL A 15 -6.54 -4.62 -4.58
N GLY A 16 -6.24 -3.43 -4.07
CA GLY A 16 -4.90 -2.85 -4.08
C GLY A 16 -3.87 -3.72 -3.34
N PHE A 17 -4.17 -4.14 -2.11
CA PHE A 17 -3.29 -5.02 -1.33
C PHE A 17 -3.09 -6.38 -2.01
N VAL A 18 -4.17 -7.00 -2.50
CA VAL A 18 -4.09 -8.24 -3.27
C VAL A 18 -3.22 -8.05 -4.52
N GLY A 19 -3.42 -6.96 -5.26
CA GLY A 19 -2.61 -6.58 -6.41
C GLY A 19 -1.13 -6.46 -6.07
N MET A 20 -0.79 -5.89 -4.90
CA MET A 20 0.59 -5.84 -4.41
C MET A 20 1.14 -7.23 -4.05
N VAL A 21 0.37 -8.06 -3.34
CA VAL A 21 0.79 -9.43 -2.95
C VAL A 21 1.20 -10.26 -4.16
N TYR A 22 0.44 -10.17 -5.25
CA TYR A 22 0.67 -10.94 -6.47
C TYR A 22 1.58 -10.23 -7.50
N GLY A 23 1.52 -8.90 -7.58
CA GLY A 23 2.25 -8.10 -8.56
C GLY A 23 3.70 -7.81 -8.18
N MET A 24 3.98 -7.62 -6.88
CA MET A 24 5.31 -7.23 -6.41
C MET A 24 6.44 -8.19 -6.78
N PRO A 25 6.27 -9.54 -6.77
CA PRO A 25 7.29 -10.45 -7.26
C PRO A 25 7.69 -10.17 -8.71
N GLY A 26 6.73 -9.81 -9.57
CA GLY A 26 6.97 -9.49 -10.97
C GLY A 26 7.69 -8.17 -11.18
N VAL A 27 7.34 -7.14 -10.39
CA VAL A 27 8.01 -5.84 -10.42
C VAL A 27 9.44 -5.96 -9.87
N HIS A 28 9.62 -6.62 -8.72
CA HIS A 28 10.92 -6.86 -8.14
C HIS A 28 11.83 -7.66 -9.08
N ALA A 29 11.34 -8.74 -9.70
CA ALA A 29 12.15 -9.54 -10.64
C ALA A 29 12.71 -8.72 -11.80
N TYR A 30 12.04 -7.65 -12.22
CA TYR A 30 12.51 -6.76 -13.28
C TYR A 30 13.72 -5.90 -12.87
N GLN A 31 13.86 -5.58 -11.58
CA GLN A 31 14.93 -4.73 -11.03
C GLN A 31 15.92 -5.47 -10.11
N ALA A 32 15.65 -6.73 -9.78
CA ALA A 32 16.42 -7.61 -8.89
C ALA A 32 17.94 -7.65 -9.18
N PRO A 33 18.42 -7.53 -10.44
CA PRO A 33 19.86 -7.48 -10.70
C PRO A 33 20.58 -6.22 -10.17
N THR A 34 19.83 -5.18 -9.79
CA THR A 34 20.34 -3.81 -9.61
C THR A 34 19.84 -3.09 -8.35
N ASP A 35 18.77 -3.56 -7.73
CA ASP A 35 18.12 -2.93 -6.57
C ASP A 35 18.67 -3.40 -5.20
N GLY A 36 19.52 -4.44 -5.21
CA GLY A 36 20.28 -4.91 -4.05
C GLY A 36 19.40 -5.39 -2.90
N PRO A 37 19.93 -5.44 -1.66
CA PRO A 37 19.17 -5.96 -0.51
C PRO A 37 17.94 -5.11 -0.19
N MET A 38 17.96 -3.81 -0.49
CA MET A 38 16.84 -2.90 -0.22
C MET A 38 15.62 -3.25 -1.08
N GLY A 39 15.80 -3.49 -2.38
CA GLY A 39 14.71 -3.91 -3.25
C GLY A 39 14.12 -5.27 -2.86
N LYS A 40 14.98 -6.23 -2.51
CA LYS A 40 14.55 -7.56 -2.04
C LYS A 40 13.75 -7.50 -0.74
N TRP A 41 14.29 -6.87 0.30
CA TRP A 41 13.60 -6.77 1.59
C TRP A 41 12.35 -5.90 1.50
N GLY A 42 12.40 -4.81 0.73
CA GLY A 42 11.24 -3.96 0.47
C GLY A 42 10.10 -4.73 -0.19
N ALA A 43 10.39 -5.47 -1.26
CA ALA A 43 9.39 -6.29 -1.95
C ALA A 43 8.80 -7.39 -1.06
N LEU A 44 9.63 -8.02 -0.23
CA LEU A 44 9.19 -9.07 0.69
C LEU A 44 8.28 -8.51 1.78
N LEU A 45 8.66 -7.38 2.38
CA LEU A 45 7.88 -6.70 3.41
C LEU A 45 6.56 -6.13 2.88
N ILE A 46 6.56 -5.52 1.68
CA ILE A 46 5.30 -5.11 1.01
C ILE A 46 4.38 -6.30 0.82
N ARG A 47 4.92 -7.43 0.34
CA ARG A 47 4.11 -8.62 0.05
C ARG A 47 3.50 -9.21 1.32
N TYR A 48 4.28 -9.43 2.36
CA TYR A 48 3.75 -10.06 3.58
C TYR A 48 2.95 -9.08 4.43
N GLY A 49 3.42 -7.84 4.59
CA GLY A 49 2.67 -6.78 5.28
C GLY A 49 1.34 -6.51 4.56
N GLY A 50 1.37 -6.33 3.24
CA GLY A 50 0.15 -6.19 2.43
C GLY A 50 -0.75 -7.42 2.45
N GLY A 51 -0.17 -8.63 2.56
CA GLY A 51 -0.94 -9.86 2.74
C GLY A 51 -1.67 -9.92 4.08
N VAL A 52 -1.04 -9.47 5.17
CA VAL A 52 -1.68 -9.30 6.47
C VAL A 52 -2.80 -8.27 6.38
N MET A 53 -2.56 -7.11 5.76
CA MET A 53 -3.59 -6.07 5.58
C MET A 53 -4.77 -6.57 4.75
N ALA A 54 -4.52 -7.34 3.68
CA ALA A 54 -5.58 -7.95 2.88
C ALA A 54 -6.42 -8.95 3.70
N LEU A 55 -5.77 -9.82 4.47
CA LEU A 55 -6.45 -10.80 5.31
C LEU A 55 -7.30 -10.12 6.38
N LEU A 56 -6.74 -9.12 7.06
CA LEU A 56 -7.46 -8.35 8.08
C LEU A 56 -8.66 -7.61 7.46
N GLY A 57 -8.51 -6.98 6.31
CA GLY A 57 -9.63 -6.32 5.64
C GLY A 57 -10.76 -7.30 5.28
N VAL A 58 -10.45 -8.54 4.89
CA VAL A 58 -11.47 -9.58 4.68
C VAL A 58 -12.16 -9.97 5.98
N ILE A 59 -11.41 -10.09 7.08
CA ILE A 59 -11.96 -10.39 8.40
C ILE A 59 -12.93 -9.26 8.84
N PHE A 60 -12.53 -8.00 8.68
CA PHE A 60 -13.37 -6.85 9.01
C PHE A 60 -14.67 -6.83 8.18
N LEU A 61 -14.59 -7.05 6.86
CA LEU A 61 -15.78 -7.14 6.01
C LEU A 61 -16.70 -8.29 6.43
N ALA A 62 -16.14 -9.43 6.84
CA ALA A 62 -16.93 -10.57 7.31
C ALA A 62 -17.66 -10.26 8.63
N TRP A 63 -17.00 -9.59 9.59
CA TRP A 63 -17.64 -9.18 10.84
C TRP A 63 -18.76 -8.16 10.60
N GLU A 64 -18.51 -7.17 9.74
CA GLU A 64 -19.51 -6.19 9.37
C GLU A 64 -20.73 -6.85 8.70
N ALA A 65 -20.51 -7.81 7.80
CA ALA A 65 -21.57 -8.54 7.12
C ALA A 65 -22.44 -9.40 8.07
N VAL A 66 -21.87 -9.87 9.18
CA VAL A 66 -22.59 -10.68 10.18
C VAL A 66 -23.29 -9.81 11.23
N GLY A 67 -23.02 -8.49 11.26
CA GLY A 67 -23.67 -7.54 12.17
C GLY A 67 -23.20 -7.65 13.62
N ASP A 68 -22.05 -8.30 13.85
CA ASP A 68 -21.41 -8.44 15.17
C ASP A 68 -19.94 -7.95 15.13
N PRO A 69 -19.67 -6.70 14.68
CA PRO A 69 -18.33 -6.16 14.76
C PRO A 69 -18.00 -5.88 16.24
N PRO A 70 -16.93 -6.46 16.79
CA PRO A 70 -16.53 -6.17 18.16
C PRO A 70 -16.11 -4.70 18.28
N GLU A 71 -16.53 -4.02 19.37
CA GLU A 71 -16.19 -2.60 19.62
C GLU A 71 -14.68 -2.38 19.74
N GLU A 72 -13.96 -3.36 20.29
CA GLU A 72 -12.52 -3.47 20.26
C GLU A 72 -12.15 -4.81 19.62
N GLY A 73 -11.28 -4.80 18.62
CA GLY A 73 -10.77 -6.03 18.02
C GLY A 73 -10.14 -6.93 19.10
N PRO A 74 -10.12 -8.26 18.92
CA PRO A 74 -9.29 -9.11 19.75
C PRO A 74 -7.86 -8.57 19.72
N GLY A 75 -7.16 -8.41 20.86
CA GLY A 75 -5.84 -7.75 20.86
C GLY A 75 -4.79 -8.38 19.93
N VAL A 76 -4.99 -9.63 19.51
CA VAL A 76 -4.20 -10.29 18.45
C VAL A 76 -4.40 -9.65 17.08
N VAL A 77 -5.61 -9.22 16.76
CA VAL A 77 -6.00 -8.53 15.52
C VAL A 77 -5.39 -7.14 15.47
N ASP A 78 -5.41 -6.40 16.58
CA ASP A 78 -4.76 -5.09 16.67
C ASP A 78 -3.24 -5.21 16.53
N ALA A 79 -2.63 -6.18 17.23
CA ALA A 79 -1.21 -6.47 17.08
C ALA A 79 -0.85 -6.87 15.64
N ALA A 80 -1.67 -7.71 15.00
CA ALA A 80 -1.48 -8.11 13.61
C ALA A 80 -1.60 -6.91 12.66
N TRP A 81 -2.54 -6.00 12.91
CA TRP A 81 -2.70 -4.77 12.14
C TRP A 81 -1.46 -3.88 12.26
N MET A 82 -0.99 -3.61 13.49
CA MET A 82 0.20 -2.78 13.71
C MET A 82 1.45 -3.37 13.07
N VAL A 83 1.68 -4.67 13.26
CA VAL A 83 2.85 -5.37 12.70
C VAL A 83 2.77 -5.45 11.17
N GLY A 84 1.59 -5.78 10.64
CA GLY A 84 1.34 -5.86 9.20
C GLY A 84 1.52 -4.51 8.50
N PHE A 85 0.94 -3.46 9.07
CA PHE A 85 1.06 -2.09 8.57
C PHE A 85 2.50 -1.58 8.65
N ALA A 86 3.18 -1.78 9.79
CA ALA A 86 4.58 -1.39 9.94
C ALA A 86 5.49 -2.10 8.93
N ALA A 87 5.31 -3.42 8.77
CA ALA A 87 6.03 -4.19 7.76
C ALA A 87 5.75 -3.64 6.36
N PHE A 88 4.50 -3.36 6.02
CA PHE A 88 4.12 -2.78 4.73
C PHE A 88 4.78 -1.43 4.49
N ALA A 89 4.68 -0.49 5.43
CA ALA A 89 5.22 0.86 5.32
C ALA A 89 6.74 0.86 5.18
N ILE A 90 7.44 0.10 6.03
CA ILE A 90 8.89 -0.10 5.93
C ILE A 90 9.23 -0.70 4.56
N GLY A 91 8.47 -1.70 4.12
CA GLY A 91 8.63 -2.34 2.82
C GLY A 91 8.55 -1.34 1.67
N VAL A 92 7.53 -0.46 1.67
CA VAL A 92 7.35 0.61 0.68
C VAL A 92 8.57 1.53 0.64
N ILE A 93 9.07 1.96 1.80
CA ILE A 93 10.24 2.85 1.89
C ILE A 93 11.47 2.18 1.26
N LEU A 94 11.78 0.95 1.68
CA LEU A 94 12.94 0.21 1.19
C LEU A 94 12.84 -0.06 -0.32
N PHE A 95 11.66 -0.45 -0.80
CA PHE A 95 11.44 -0.76 -2.20
C PHE A 95 11.53 0.49 -3.08
N ALA A 96 10.93 1.60 -2.67
CA ALA A 96 10.99 2.86 -3.40
C ALA A 96 12.42 3.42 -3.47
N ILE A 97 13.20 3.32 -2.38
CA ILE A 97 14.64 3.61 -2.41
C ILE A 97 15.35 2.69 -3.41
N GLY A 98 15.01 1.40 -3.43
CA GLY A 98 15.48 0.44 -4.42
C GLY A 98 15.24 0.90 -5.85
N ILE A 99 14.01 1.32 -6.18
CA ILE A 99 13.65 1.88 -7.50
C ILE A 99 14.55 3.08 -7.85
N ILE A 100 14.65 4.05 -6.95
CA ILE A 100 15.39 5.30 -7.18
C ILE A 100 16.88 5.03 -7.41
N LYS A 101 17.45 4.09 -6.66
CA LYS A 101 18.87 3.72 -6.77
C LYS A 101 19.18 2.85 -7.98
N ALA A 102 18.34 1.87 -8.27
CA ALA A 102 18.55 0.92 -9.37
C ALA A 102 18.44 1.60 -10.74
N ARG A 103 17.60 2.64 -10.86
CA ARG A 103 17.32 3.36 -12.12
C ARG A 103 16.84 2.47 -13.28
N VAL A 104 16.41 1.25 -12.99
CA VAL A 104 15.79 0.32 -13.96
C VAL A 104 14.33 0.66 -14.21
N LEU A 105 13.63 1.09 -13.15
CA LEU A 105 12.29 1.65 -13.22
C LEU A 105 12.35 3.18 -13.15
N PRO A 106 11.30 3.91 -13.59
CA PRO A 106 11.29 5.37 -13.55
C PRO A 106 11.47 5.87 -12.12
N PRO A 107 12.48 6.69 -11.79
CA PRO A 107 12.71 7.15 -10.42
C PRO A 107 11.51 7.89 -9.83
N ALA A 108 10.74 8.59 -10.68
CA ALA A 108 9.50 9.25 -10.31
C ALA A 108 8.47 8.29 -9.69
N SER A 109 8.44 7.01 -10.09
CA SER A 109 7.55 6.01 -9.48
C SER A 109 7.88 5.77 -8.01
N GLY A 110 9.16 5.62 -7.66
CA GLY A 110 9.61 5.50 -6.27
C GLY A 110 9.36 6.77 -5.47
N VAL A 111 9.58 7.95 -6.07
CA VAL A 111 9.27 9.24 -5.41
C VAL A 111 7.77 9.36 -5.12
N LEU A 112 6.91 9.03 -6.08
CA LEU A 112 5.45 9.05 -5.88
C LEU A 112 5.01 8.08 -4.79
N MET A 113 5.62 6.89 -4.72
CA MET A 113 5.34 5.94 -3.63
C MET A 113 5.72 6.51 -2.25
N LEU A 114 6.88 7.15 -2.13
CA LEU A 114 7.32 7.77 -0.87
C LEU A 114 6.44 8.97 -0.48
N VAL A 115 6.20 9.88 -1.43
CA VAL A 115 5.38 11.07 -1.19
C VAL A 115 3.95 10.66 -0.88
N GLY A 116 3.39 9.67 -1.58
CA GLY A 116 2.06 9.14 -1.29
C GLY A 116 1.96 8.51 0.10
N LEU A 117 2.96 7.73 0.51
CA LEU A 117 3.01 7.15 1.86
C LEU A 117 3.11 8.24 2.94
N VAL A 118 3.99 9.23 2.75
CA VAL A 118 4.16 10.35 3.68
C VAL A 118 2.90 11.22 3.73
N ALA A 119 2.25 11.46 2.60
CA ALA A 119 0.99 12.20 2.55
C ALA A 119 -0.12 11.41 3.26
N ALA A 120 -0.22 10.10 3.05
CA ALA A 120 -1.22 9.26 3.71
C ALA A 120 -1.05 9.29 5.24
N ILE A 121 0.16 9.05 5.74
CA ILE A 121 0.40 8.96 7.18
C ILE A 121 0.52 10.35 7.81
N GLY A 122 1.33 11.22 7.22
CA GLY A 122 1.73 12.50 7.80
C GLY A 122 0.62 13.54 7.77
N ILE A 123 -0.20 13.58 6.72
CA ILE A 123 -1.35 14.51 6.68
C ILE A 123 -2.39 14.05 7.69
N ASP A 124 -2.72 12.75 7.75
CA ASP A 124 -3.71 12.24 8.69
C ASP A 124 -3.26 12.40 10.16
N MET A 125 -1.97 12.17 10.45
CA MET A 125 -1.41 12.46 11.78
C MET A 125 -1.43 13.95 12.11
N ALA A 126 -1.16 14.82 11.14
CA ALA A 126 -1.21 16.27 11.36
C ALA A 126 -2.66 16.74 11.57
N THR A 127 -3.60 16.31 10.74
CA THR A 127 -5.01 16.70 10.89
C THR A 127 -5.60 16.16 12.19
N GLY A 128 -5.28 14.93 12.59
CA GLY A 128 -5.69 14.38 13.88
C GLY A 128 -5.10 15.15 15.07
N ALA A 129 -3.83 15.55 15.01
CA ALA A 129 -3.17 16.27 16.09
C ALA A 129 -3.59 17.75 16.22
N PHE A 130 -4.01 18.39 15.13
CA PHE A 130 -4.39 19.82 15.15
C PHE A 130 -5.89 20.06 15.26
N PHE A 131 -6.73 19.06 15.03
CA PHE A 131 -8.18 19.20 14.92
C PHE A 131 -8.98 18.05 15.57
N GLU A 132 -8.45 17.49 16.66
CA GLU A 132 -8.95 16.29 17.36
C GLU A 132 -10.48 16.33 17.69
N ASP A 133 -11.07 17.53 17.81
CA ASP A 133 -12.48 17.75 18.15
C ASP A 133 -13.40 18.07 16.95
N ASP A 134 -12.88 18.17 15.72
CA ASP A 134 -13.67 18.58 14.57
C ASP A 134 -14.06 17.38 13.67
N SER A 135 -15.30 16.91 13.84
CA SER A 135 -15.90 15.83 13.04
C SER A 135 -15.95 16.09 11.52
N SER A 136 -15.62 17.31 11.08
CA SER A 136 -15.50 17.66 9.66
C SER A 136 -14.12 17.40 9.06
N THR A 137 -13.14 16.98 9.88
CA THR A 137 -11.80 16.64 9.40
C THR A 137 -11.79 15.29 8.71
N THR A 138 -12.12 15.36 7.43
CA THR A 138 -11.99 14.26 6.49
C THR A 138 -10.53 13.76 6.49
N GLU A 139 -10.31 12.45 6.36
CA GLU A 139 -8.99 11.79 6.26
C GLU A 139 -8.26 12.21 4.96
N TRP A 140 -7.89 13.48 4.85
CA TRP A 140 -7.33 14.08 3.64
C TRP A 140 -6.02 13.43 3.21
N GLY A 141 -5.23 12.93 4.16
CA GLY A 141 -4.04 12.15 3.89
C GLY A 141 -4.38 10.89 3.12
N PHE A 142 -5.39 10.15 3.54
CA PHE A 142 -5.89 9.00 2.79
C PHE A 142 -6.27 9.37 1.34
N PHE A 143 -7.10 10.39 1.16
CA PHE A 143 -7.61 10.78 -0.17
C PHE A 143 -6.56 11.37 -1.12
N ILE A 144 -5.44 11.89 -0.62
CA ILE A 144 -4.35 12.45 -1.42
C ILE A 144 -3.20 11.45 -1.56
N GLY A 145 -2.80 10.87 -0.44
CA GLY A 145 -1.63 10.01 -0.32
C GLY A 145 -1.83 8.65 -1.00
N VAL A 146 -2.97 8.01 -0.81
CA VAL A 146 -3.24 6.69 -1.41
C VAL A 146 -3.26 6.78 -2.95
N PRO A 147 -3.92 7.76 -3.59
CA PRO A 147 -3.83 7.91 -5.05
C PRO A 147 -2.43 8.19 -5.57
N LEU A 148 -1.63 9.01 -4.87
CA LEU A 148 -0.24 9.28 -5.27
C LEU A 148 0.62 8.03 -5.16
N PHE A 149 0.46 7.27 -4.08
CA PHE A 149 1.13 5.98 -3.90
C PHE A 149 0.75 5.00 -5.00
N ALA A 150 -0.55 4.84 -5.26
CA ALA A 150 -1.08 3.95 -6.28
C ALA A 150 -0.60 4.34 -7.69
N LEU A 151 -0.50 5.64 -7.99
CA LEU A 151 0.04 6.14 -9.25
C LEU A 151 1.51 5.75 -9.42
N GLY A 152 2.32 5.90 -8.38
CA GLY A 152 3.72 5.46 -8.38
C GLY A 152 3.85 3.97 -8.69
N LEU A 153 3.07 3.13 -7.98
CA LEU A 153 3.07 1.68 -8.18
C LEU A 153 2.56 1.29 -9.58
N ALA A 154 1.49 1.91 -10.06
CA ALA A 154 0.91 1.66 -11.38
C ALA A 154 1.89 2.01 -12.50
N TRP A 155 2.64 3.11 -12.36
CA TRP A 155 3.67 3.49 -13.31
C TRP A 155 4.81 2.46 -13.34
N ALA A 156 5.30 2.02 -12.19
CA ALA A 156 6.29 0.94 -12.10
C ALA A 156 5.80 -0.33 -12.80
N GLY A 157 4.57 -0.77 -12.51
CA GLY A 157 3.95 -1.93 -13.15
C GLY A 157 3.77 -1.78 -14.67
N TYR A 158 3.36 -0.60 -15.14
CA TYR A 158 3.22 -0.30 -16.56
C TYR A 158 4.56 -0.38 -17.31
N THR A 159 5.66 0.11 -16.72
CA THR A 159 6.99 0.01 -17.32
C THR A 159 7.43 -1.44 -17.48
N VAL A 160 7.19 -2.27 -16.46
CA VAL A 160 7.49 -3.71 -16.53
C VAL A 160 6.68 -4.39 -17.62
N TRP A 161 5.38 -4.10 -17.71
CA TRP A 161 4.50 -4.65 -18.74
C TRP A 161 4.92 -4.26 -20.16
N LYS A 162 5.26 -2.97 -20.36
CA LYS A 162 5.73 -2.46 -21.65
C LYS A 162 7.06 -3.13 -22.06
N GLY A 163 8.01 -3.25 -21.13
CA GLY A 163 9.29 -3.91 -21.38
C GLY A 163 9.16 -5.38 -21.80
N ARG A 164 8.24 -6.13 -21.15
CA ARG A 164 7.97 -7.54 -21.52
C ARG A 164 7.39 -7.69 -22.92
N ARG A 165 6.50 -6.79 -23.35
CA ARG A 165 5.94 -6.83 -24.71
C ARG A 165 6.99 -6.64 -25.79
N SER A 166 7.92 -5.71 -25.59
CA SER A 166 9.00 -5.48 -26.56
C SER A 166 9.93 -6.68 -26.71
N ALA A 167 10.14 -7.46 -25.65
CA ALA A 167 10.99 -8.66 -25.68
C ALA A 167 10.36 -9.88 -26.37
N ILE A 168 9.03 -9.91 -26.52
CA ILE A 168 8.30 -11.01 -27.19
C ILE A 168 8.13 -10.72 -28.69
N ALA A 169 8.20 -9.45 -29.09
CA ALA A 169 7.96 -9.00 -30.46
C ALA A 169 9.22 -8.84 -31.32
N GLY A 170 10.42 -9.04 -30.76
CA GLY A 170 11.71 -8.98 -31.46
C GLY A 170 12.38 -10.35 -31.47
#